data_AF-A0A1Q3B2H7-F1
#
_entry.id   AF-A0A1Q3B2H7-F1
#
_cell.length_a   1.000
_cell.length_b   1.000
_cell.length_c   1.000
_cell.angle_alpha   90.00
_cell.angle_beta   90.00
_cell.angle_gamma   90.00
#
_symmetry.space_group_name_H-M   'P 1'
#
loop_
_entity.id
_entity.type
_entity.pdbx_description
1 polymer ?
#
loop_
_entity_poly.entity_id
_entity_poly.type
_entity_poly.pdbx_seq_one_letter_code
_entity_poly.pdbx_strand_id
1 'polypeptide(L)'
;QFQIAQKYTIMKMQQQHTTSTEGVEVLEDKPFEDDSFGKGRYTSKIYRFQSKAPAWLTTFAPKDALVMEEEAWNAYPRCKTGLTCPHAKNLCSQCILFLLELVLIWFLVVLFAILQCPYFSKFSLRIETVHKADNGQSENAHGLDKGQLAAREVEIIDIASAASDYWSYVIESSNFDFSKFKSVRTGRGALLEGWQDRCNPVMTAYKLVTIDAPYWGFGYRLEQALLAGERALFLESHRNCFGWIDEWFGMTMQQLELQHGSTLKEKNCEANFDGDL
;
A
#
# COMPACT_ATOMS: atom_id res chain seq x y z
N GLN A 1 9.14 -19.17 -1.58
CA GLN A 1 8.48 -19.05 -0.26
C GLN A 1 7.85 -17.68 -0.09
N PHE A 2 8.61 -16.58 -0.20
CA PHE A 2 8.07 -15.23 -0.03
C PHE A 2 6.84 -14.93 -0.90
N GLN A 3 6.81 -15.35 -2.17
CA GLN A 3 5.65 -15.16 -3.05
C GLN A 3 4.35 -15.76 -2.48
N ILE A 4 4.42 -16.95 -1.88
CA ILE A 4 3.28 -17.63 -1.23
C ILE A 4 2.89 -16.87 0.04
N ALA A 5 3.88 -16.53 0.87
CA ALA A 5 3.67 -15.79 2.12
C ALA A 5 3.00 -14.44 1.88
N GLN A 6 3.50 -13.66 0.91
CA GLN A 6 2.97 -12.36 0.53
C GLN A 6 1.53 -12.48 0.03
N LYS A 7 1.25 -13.41 -0.89
CA LYS A 7 -0.09 -13.59 -1.43
C LYS A 7 -1.09 -14.01 -0.34
N TYR A 8 -0.73 -14.99 0.48
CA TYR A 8 -1.54 -15.43 1.62
C TYR A 8 -1.82 -14.27 2.58
N THR A 9 -0.78 -13.51 2.95
CA THR A 9 -0.89 -12.38 3.89
C THR A 9 -1.79 -11.28 3.34
N ILE A 10 -1.64 -10.91 2.07
CA ILE A 10 -2.51 -9.93 1.41
C ILE A 10 -3.97 -10.40 1.46
N MET A 11 -4.24 -11.66 1.09
CA MET A 11 -5.60 -12.21 1.11
C MET A 11 -6.22 -12.17 2.51
N LYS A 12 -5.45 -12.59 3.52
CA LYS A 12 -5.92 -12.63 4.92
C LYS A 12 -6.14 -11.23 5.50
N MET A 13 -5.19 -10.31 5.28
CA MET A 13 -5.34 -8.91 5.71
C MET A 13 -6.54 -8.24 5.02
N GLN A 14 -6.75 -8.50 3.73
CA GLN A 14 -7.93 -8.01 3.01
C GLN A 14 -9.23 -8.54 3.63
N GLN A 15 -9.29 -9.81 3.99
CA GLN A 15 -10.46 -10.39 4.67
C GLN A 15 -10.68 -9.76 6.06
N GLN A 16 -9.62 -9.52 6.82
CA GLN A 16 -9.71 -8.95 8.17
C GLN A 16 -10.09 -7.47 8.19
N HIS A 17 -9.67 -6.69 7.20
CA HIS A 17 -9.86 -5.23 7.17
C HIS A 17 -10.97 -4.74 6.23
N THR A 18 -11.70 -5.64 5.56
CA THR A 18 -12.84 -5.25 4.73
C THR A 18 -14.14 -5.43 5.50
N THR A 19 -14.88 -4.33 5.63
CA THR A 19 -16.25 -4.29 6.17
C THR A 19 -17.24 -4.06 5.03
N SER A 20 -18.54 -3.91 5.34
CA SER A 20 -19.55 -3.58 4.33
C SER A 20 -19.38 -2.18 3.72
N THR A 21 -18.67 -1.26 4.38
CA THR A 21 -18.56 0.15 3.96
C THR A 21 -17.12 0.60 3.70
N GLU A 22 -16.12 -0.13 4.20
CA GLU A 22 -14.70 0.23 4.11
C GLU A 22 -13.83 -0.98 3.77
N GLY A 23 -12.61 -0.73 3.31
CA GLY A 23 -11.63 -1.78 3.00
C GLY A 23 -11.36 -1.92 1.51
N VAL A 24 -11.19 -3.16 1.04
CA VAL A 24 -10.63 -3.44 -0.29
C VAL A 24 -11.62 -4.19 -1.17
N GLU A 25 -11.91 -3.59 -2.31
CA GLU A 25 -12.72 -4.17 -3.38
C GLU A 25 -11.80 -4.56 -4.54
N VAL A 26 -11.82 -5.82 -4.95
CA VAL A 26 -11.02 -6.29 -6.10
C VAL A 26 -11.88 -6.26 -7.35
N LEU A 27 -11.51 -5.41 -8.30
CA LEU A 27 -12.26 -5.23 -9.55
C LEU A 27 -11.83 -6.23 -10.61
N GLU A 28 -10.52 -6.43 -10.75
CA GLU A 28 -9.95 -7.33 -11.73
C GLU A 28 -8.75 -8.07 -11.15
N ASP A 29 -8.63 -9.37 -11.43
CA ASP A 29 -7.45 -10.18 -11.15
C ASP A 29 -7.27 -11.19 -12.30
N LYS A 30 -6.29 -10.93 -13.17
CA LYS A 30 -6.06 -11.71 -14.39
C LYS A 30 -4.57 -11.95 -14.66
N PRO A 31 -4.21 -13.05 -15.34
CA PRO A 31 -2.85 -13.21 -15.83
C PRO A 31 -2.54 -12.18 -16.93
N PHE A 32 -1.28 -11.78 -17.05
CA PHE A 32 -0.78 -11.01 -18.18
C PHE A 32 0.57 -11.56 -18.65
N GLU A 33 0.93 -11.22 -19.88
CA GLU A 33 2.23 -11.48 -20.48
C GLU A 33 2.68 -10.21 -21.18
N ASP A 34 3.90 -9.75 -20.87
CA ASP A 34 4.51 -8.55 -21.44
C ASP A 34 5.93 -8.89 -21.92
N ASP A 35 6.35 -8.31 -23.04
CA ASP A 35 7.66 -8.58 -23.65
C ASP A 35 8.83 -8.17 -22.74
N SER A 36 8.64 -7.13 -21.92
CA SER A 36 9.67 -6.56 -21.05
C SER A 36 9.55 -7.01 -19.59
N PHE A 37 8.33 -7.18 -19.10
CA PHE A 37 8.02 -7.52 -17.72
C PHE A 37 7.83 -9.03 -17.51
N GLY A 38 7.65 -9.79 -18.58
CA GLY A 38 7.43 -11.23 -18.56
C GLY A 38 6.00 -11.62 -18.19
N LYS A 39 5.84 -12.85 -17.69
CA LYS A 39 4.55 -13.39 -17.26
C LYS A 39 4.26 -12.98 -15.82
N GLY A 40 3.02 -12.57 -15.56
CA GLY A 40 2.62 -12.13 -14.23
C GLY A 40 1.12 -12.12 -14.02
N ARG A 41 0.70 -11.44 -12.95
CA ARG A 41 -0.70 -11.16 -12.63
C ARG A 41 -0.94 -9.67 -12.51
N TYR A 42 -2.02 -9.23 -13.14
CA TYR A 42 -2.54 -7.88 -13.03
C TYR A 42 -3.68 -7.88 -12.03
N THR A 43 -3.69 -6.92 -11.11
CA THR A 43 -4.82 -6.68 -10.22
C THR A 43 -5.22 -5.22 -10.22
N SER A 44 -6.52 -4.96 -10.28
CA SER A 44 -7.11 -3.63 -10.07
C SER A 44 -8.01 -3.66 -8.84
N LYS A 45 -7.85 -2.69 -7.94
CA LYS A 45 -8.58 -2.62 -6.68
C LYS A 45 -9.02 -1.21 -6.34
N ILE A 46 -10.11 -1.10 -5.60
CA ILE A 46 -10.54 0.12 -4.94
C ILE A 46 -10.32 -0.04 -3.44
N TYR A 47 -9.67 0.94 -2.83
CA TYR A 47 -9.56 1.07 -1.39
C TYR A 47 -10.42 2.23 -0.88
N ARG A 48 -11.20 1.96 0.17
CA ARG A 48 -12.07 2.94 0.83
C ARG A 48 -11.57 3.14 2.27
N PHE A 49 -11.00 4.32 2.56
CA PHE A 49 -10.25 4.59 3.80
C PHE A 49 -10.94 5.56 4.77
N GLN A 50 -12.27 5.67 4.75
CA GLN A 50 -12.98 6.77 5.42
C GLN A 50 -12.62 6.92 6.92
N SER A 51 -12.71 5.85 7.72
CA SER A 51 -12.34 5.88 9.14
C SER A 51 -10.83 5.86 9.42
N LYS A 52 -10.01 5.49 8.44
CA LYS A 52 -8.55 5.33 8.56
C LYS A 52 -7.75 6.54 8.11
N ALA A 53 -8.40 7.53 7.49
CA ALA A 53 -7.76 8.76 7.04
C ALA A 53 -7.45 9.70 8.24
N PRO A 54 -6.33 10.45 8.20
CA PRO A 54 -6.02 11.42 9.25
C PRO A 54 -7.11 12.47 9.45
N ALA A 55 -7.34 12.87 10.70
CA ALA A 55 -8.36 13.85 11.05
C ALA A 55 -8.22 15.20 10.32
N TRP A 56 -6.98 15.65 10.08
CA TRP A 56 -6.74 16.87 9.33
C TRP A 56 -7.22 16.75 7.88
N LEU A 57 -7.08 15.58 7.25
CA LEU A 57 -7.48 15.32 5.87
C LEU A 57 -9.00 15.19 5.75
N THR A 58 -9.64 14.47 6.69
CA THR A 58 -11.11 14.29 6.69
C THR A 58 -11.88 15.59 6.98
N THR A 59 -11.22 16.62 7.51
CA THR A 59 -11.83 17.93 7.80
C THR A 59 -12.22 18.68 6.51
N PHE A 60 -11.53 18.45 5.39
CA PHE A 60 -11.77 19.18 4.13
C PHE A 60 -11.88 18.30 2.89
N ALA A 61 -11.51 17.02 2.97
CA ALA A 61 -11.71 16.07 1.88
C ALA A 61 -13.16 15.54 1.87
N PRO A 62 -13.88 15.63 0.74
CA PRO A 62 -15.16 14.95 0.61
C PRO A 62 -14.98 13.43 0.72
N LYS A 63 -16.00 12.69 1.15
CA LYS A 63 -15.91 11.22 1.35
C LYS A 63 -15.41 10.47 0.10
N ASP A 64 -15.79 10.95 -1.09
CA ASP A 64 -15.38 10.36 -2.37
C ASP A 64 -13.90 10.58 -2.71
N ALA A 65 -13.26 11.58 -2.09
CA ALA A 65 -11.83 11.83 -2.19
C ALA A 65 -10.96 10.87 -1.35
N LEU A 66 -11.58 10.05 -0.49
CA LEU A 66 -10.90 9.03 0.32
C LEU A 66 -10.97 7.63 -0.33
N VAL A 67 -11.27 7.61 -1.63
CA VAL A 67 -11.29 6.41 -2.47
C VAL A 67 -10.03 6.42 -3.34
N MET A 68 -9.28 5.33 -3.27
CA MET A 68 -8.03 5.14 -3.99
C MET A 68 -8.18 3.96 -4.95
N GLU A 69 -7.75 4.15 -6.19
CA GLU A 69 -7.63 3.08 -7.18
C GLU A 69 -6.19 2.60 -7.22
N GLU A 70 -5.99 1.30 -7.06
CA GLU A 70 -4.72 0.60 -7.21
C GLU A 70 -4.75 -0.22 -8.50
N GLU A 71 -3.70 -0.06 -9.31
CA GLU A 71 -3.34 -1.01 -10.36
C GLU A 71 -1.98 -1.61 -10.03
N ALA A 72 -1.87 -2.94 -10.08
CA ALA A 72 -0.63 -3.65 -9.78
C ALA A 72 -0.30 -4.71 -10.83
N TRP A 73 0.96 -4.73 -11.27
CA TRP A 73 1.56 -5.70 -12.17
C TRP A 73 2.62 -6.49 -11.42
N ASN A 74 2.28 -7.71 -11.02
CA ASN A 74 3.17 -8.60 -10.30
C ASN A 74 3.76 -9.66 -11.24
N ALA A 75 5.03 -9.46 -11.64
CA ALA A 75 5.84 -10.42 -12.38
C ALA A 75 7.08 -10.77 -11.54
N TYR A 76 6.86 -11.53 -10.47
CA TYR A 76 7.89 -11.89 -9.51
C TYR A 76 9.18 -12.36 -10.22
N PRO A 77 10.36 -11.81 -9.87
CA PRO A 77 10.67 -11.07 -8.63
C PRO A 77 10.42 -9.56 -8.68
N ARG A 78 9.83 -9.02 -9.75
CA ARG A 78 9.49 -7.59 -9.86
C ARG A 78 8.00 -7.36 -9.67
N CYS A 79 7.65 -6.25 -9.04
CA CYS A 79 6.27 -5.81 -8.93
C CYS A 79 6.22 -4.30 -9.12
N LYS A 80 5.19 -3.81 -9.81
CA LYS A 80 4.91 -2.39 -9.96
C LYS A 80 3.47 -2.13 -9.55
N THR A 81 3.28 -1.14 -8.70
CA THR A 81 1.96 -0.73 -8.22
C THR A 81 1.82 0.78 -8.39
N GLY A 82 0.69 1.21 -8.93
CA GLY A 82 0.29 2.61 -9.01
C GLY A 82 -0.99 2.81 -8.22
N LEU A 83 -0.98 3.77 -7.30
CA LEU A 83 -2.17 4.27 -6.62
C LEU A 83 -2.51 5.67 -7.13
N THR A 84 -3.78 5.87 -7.43
CA THR A 84 -4.33 7.16 -7.87
C THR A 84 -5.65 7.44 -7.18
N CYS A 85 -6.01 8.72 -7.06
CA CYS A 85 -7.31 9.13 -6.55
C CYS A 85 -8.13 9.74 -7.70
N PRO A 86 -9.21 9.08 -8.19
CA PRO A 86 -10.00 9.55 -9.33
C PRO A 86 -10.68 10.89 -9.05
N HIS A 87 -11.17 11.06 -7.82
CA HIS A 87 -11.90 12.24 -7.36
C HIS A 87 -10.99 13.35 -6.84
N ALA A 88 -9.66 13.21 -6.98
CA ALA A 88 -8.70 14.16 -6.47
C ALA A 88 -8.85 15.58 -7.05
N LYS A 89 -9.46 15.68 -8.24
CA LYS A 89 -9.78 16.95 -8.92
C LYS A 89 -10.73 17.83 -8.11
N ASN A 90 -11.54 17.25 -7.22
CA ASN A 90 -12.57 17.96 -6.46
C ASN A 90 -12.09 18.48 -5.10
N LEU A 91 -10.93 18.05 -4.57
CA LEU A 91 -10.44 18.52 -3.26
C LEU A 91 -10.14 20.03 -3.22
N CYS A 92 -9.75 20.62 -4.36
CA CYS A 92 -9.32 22.02 -4.41
C CYS A 92 -10.49 23.01 -4.25
N SER A 93 -11.69 22.66 -4.76
CA SER A 93 -12.84 23.58 -4.75
C SER A 93 -13.37 23.87 -3.34
N GLN A 94 -13.26 22.91 -2.41
CA GLN A 94 -13.71 23.07 -1.03
C GLN A 94 -12.68 23.77 -0.11
N CYS A 95 -11.37 23.58 -0.35
CA CYS A 95 -10.31 24.12 0.51
C CYS A 95 -10.15 25.64 0.40
N ILE A 96 -10.58 26.23 -0.72
CA ILE A 96 -10.34 27.66 -1.04
C ILE A 96 -11.41 28.57 -0.42
N LEU A 97 -12.55 28.01 0.02
CA LEU A 97 -13.61 28.77 0.68
C LEU A 97 -13.34 29.05 2.18
N PHE A 98 -12.35 28.40 2.79
CA PHE A 98 -12.07 28.53 4.22
C PHE A 98 -11.00 29.57 4.60
N LEU A 99 -10.41 30.27 3.61
CA LEU A 99 -9.35 31.27 3.83
C LEU A 99 -9.73 32.68 3.37
N LEU A 100 -10.99 33.08 3.57
CA LEU A 100 -11.56 34.25 2.91
C LEU A 100 -12.28 35.27 3.82
N GLU A 101 -11.70 35.55 4.98
CA GLU A 101 -11.78 36.83 5.69
C GLU A 101 -10.94 37.96 5.05
N LEU A 102 -11.48 38.70 4.06
CA LEU A 102 -11.11 40.07 3.61
C LEU A 102 -10.46 40.25 2.21
N VAL A 103 -11.17 41.05 1.40
CA VAL A 103 -10.77 41.88 0.22
C VAL A 103 -10.86 41.30 -1.20
N LEU A 104 -12.00 40.65 -1.48
CA LEU A 104 -12.97 40.83 -2.58
C LEU A 104 -12.70 41.40 -4.01
N ILE A 105 -11.53 41.82 -4.49
CA ILE A 105 -11.41 42.23 -5.93
C ILE A 105 -10.28 41.55 -6.71
N TRP A 106 -9.26 40.99 -6.04
CA TRP A 106 -8.42 39.93 -6.65
C TRP A 106 -9.09 38.55 -6.60
N PHE A 107 -10.08 38.43 -5.72
CA PHE A 107 -10.81 37.21 -5.43
C PHE A 107 -11.82 36.77 -6.48
N LEU A 108 -12.11 37.55 -7.52
CA LEU A 108 -12.96 37.07 -8.63
C LEU A 108 -12.14 36.60 -9.83
N VAL A 109 -10.96 37.17 -10.07
CA VAL A 109 -10.06 36.74 -11.16
C VAL A 109 -9.28 35.47 -10.77
N VAL A 110 -8.88 35.36 -9.50
CA VAL A 110 -8.25 34.13 -8.97
C VAL A 110 -9.29 33.02 -8.76
N LEU A 111 -10.51 33.35 -8.32
CA LEU A 111 -11.59 32.36 -8.15
C LEU A 111 -12.11 31.85 -9.50
N PHE A 112 -12.12 32.65 -10.56
CA PHE A 112 -12.45 32.18 -11.92
C PHE A 112 -11.31 31.35 -12.54
N ALA A 113 -10.03 31.66 -12.23
CA ALA A 113 -8.89 30.86 -12.64
C ALA A 113 -8.76 29.53 -11.86
N ILE A 114 -9.32 29.46 -10.65
CA ILE A 114 -9.31 28.26 -9.79
C ILE A 114 -10.53 27.37 -10.04
N LEU A 115 -11.69 27.94 -10.39
CA LEU A 115 -12.91 27.18 -10.67
C LEU A 115 -12.96 26.53 -12.07
N GLN A 116 -11.98 26.81 -12.93
CA GLN A 116 -11.81 26.11 -14.20
C GLN A 116 -10.33 25.79 -14.44
N CYS A 117 -9.71 25.10 -13.47
CA CYS A 117 -8.37 24.58 -13.60
C CYS A 117 -8.42 23.08 -13.96
N PRO A 118 -8.41 22.69 -15.25
CA PRO A 118 -8.30 21.29 -15.66
C PRO A 118 -6.91 20.66 -15.36
N TYR A 119 -6.05 21.35 -14.60
CA TYR A 119 -4.63 21.03 -14.40
C TYR A 119 -4.20 20.90 -12.94
N PHE A 120 -5.11 20.63 -12.00
CA PHE A 120 -4.65 20.03 -10.73
C PHE A 120 -4.20 18.60 -11.03
N SER A 121 -2.89 18.37 -10.96
CA SER A 121 -2.26 17.11 -11.31
C SER A 121 -2.86 15.97 -10.48
N LYS A 122 -2.99 14.81 -11.12
CA LYS A 122 -3.37 13.58 -10.42
C LYS A 122 -2.30 13.31 -9.37
N PHE A 123 -2.69 13.25 -8.10
CA PHE A 123 -1.90 12.58 -7.09
C PHE A 123 -1.42 11.22 -7.63
N SER A 124 -0.15 10.92 -7.44
CA SER A 124 0.40 9.62 -7.82
C SER A 124 1.27 9.10 -6.68
N LEU A 125 1.00 7.87 -6.27
CA LEU A 125 1.89 7.07 -5.46
C LEU A 125 2.25 5.83 -6.26
N ARG A 126 3.55 5.62 -6.47
CA ARG A 126 4.09 4.46 -7.19
C ARG A 126 4.98 3.66 -6.25
N ILE A 127 4.78 2.35 -6.24
CA ILE A 127 5.65 1.41 -5.53
C ILE A 127 6.25 0.46 -6.57
N GLU A 128 7.57 0.47 -6.70
CA GLU A 128 8.31 -0.50 -7.48
C GLU A 128 9.08 -1.41 -6.53
N THR A 129 8.93 -2.73 -6.67
CA THR A 129 9.54 -3.71 -5.77
C THR A 129 10.44 -4.67 -6.54
N VAL A 130 11.65 -4.87 -6.03
CA VAL A 130 12.56 -5.93 -6.48
C VAL A 130 12.86 -6.86 -5.31
N HIS A 131 12.62 -8.16 -5.48
CA HIS A 131 12.94 -9.16 -4.48
C HIS A 131 14.29 -9.83 -4.81
N LYS A 132 15.22 -9.86 -3.85
CA LYS A 132 16.52 -10.51 -4.01
C LYS A 132 16.80 -11.49 -2.87
N ALA A 133 17.55 -12.54 -3.17
CA ALA A 133 18.07 -13.48 -2.19
C ALA A 133 19.35 -12.92 -1.52
N ASP A 134 19.20 -11.78 -0.85
CA ASP A 134 20.25 -11.12 -0.05
C ASP A 134 19.68 -10.60 1.27
N ASN A 135 20.54 -10.04 2.12
CA ASN A 135 20.22 -9.47 3.43
C ASN A 135 20.24 -7.93 3.43
N GLY A 136 19.94 -7.27 2.30
CA GLY A 136 19.84 -5.81 2.23
C GLY A 136 21.07 -5.08 1.71
N GLN A 137 22.08 -5.81 1.22
CA GLN A 137 23.35 -5.24 0.77
C GLN A 137 23.33 -4.66 -0.66
N SER A 138 22.25 -4.82 -1.42
CA SER A 138 22.16 -4.26 -2.78
C SER A 138 21.83 -2.76 -2.75
N GLU A 139 22.81 -1.89 -2.97
CA GLU A 139 22.58 -0.43 -2.89
C GLU A 139 21.59 0.14 -3.93
N ASN A 140 21.68 -0.29 -5.19
CA ASN A 140 20.86 0.22 -6.30
C ASN A 140 20.07 -0.92 -6.97
N ALA A 141 19.24 -1.61 -6.17
CA ALA A 141 18.48 -2.76 -6.66
C ALA A 141 17.53 -2.46 -7.84
N HIS A 142 17.11 -1.21 -7.98
CA HIS A 142 16.20 -0.72 -9.04
C HIS A 142 16.93 -0.20 -10.29
N GLY A 143 18.25 -0.03 -10.25
CA GLY A 143 19.01 0.52 -11.37
C GLY A 143 18.70 2.00 -11.64
N LEU A 144 18.47 2.79 -10.59
CA LEU A 144 18.22 4.23 -10.66
C LEU A 144 19.41 4.97 -11.25
N ASP A 145 19.13 6.08 -11.95
CA ASP A 145 20.17 6.98 -12.42
C ASP A 145 20.83 7.75 -11.25
N LYS A 146 21.96 8.42 -11.53
CA LYS A 146 22.73 9.12 -10.50
C LYS A 146 21.95 10.21 -9.77
N GLY A 147 21.06 10.92 -10.46
CA GLY A 147 20.25 11.99 -9.86
C GLY A 147 19.19 11.42 -8.93
N GLN A 148 18.46 10.39 -9.39
CA GLN A 148 17.49 9.67 -8.57
C GLN A 148 18.13 9.02 -7.34
N LEU A 149 19.30 8.39 -7.52
CA LEU A 149 20.02 7.72 -6.44
C LEU A 149 20.52 8.70 -5.37
N ALA A 150 20.87 9.94 -5.76
CA ALA A 150 21.30 10.99 -4.84
C ALA A 150 20.12 11.65 -4.11
N ALA A 151 18.94 11.71 -4.74
CA ALA A 151 17.75 12.32 -4.17
C ALA A 151 16.96 11.39 -3.23
N ARG A 152 17.14 10.06 -3.34
CA ARG A 152 16.40 9.09 -2.53
C ARG A 152 16.86 9.12 -1.07
N GLU A 153 15.93 8.78 -0.18
CA GLU A 153 16.22 8.36 1.19
C GLU A 153 16.10 6.84 1.29
N VAL A 154 16.95 6.22 2.12
CA VAL A 154 16.96 4.77 2.34
C VAL A 154 16.61 4.49 3.79
N GLU A 155 15.53 3.75 4.00
CA GLU A 155 15.14 3.25 5.31
C GLU A 155 15.19 1.71 5.33
N ILE A 156 15.75 1.15 6.41
CA ILE A 156 15.73 -0.29 6.67
C ILE A 156 14.58 -0.60 7.63
N ILE A 157 13.64 -1.43 7.18
CA ILE A 157 12.52 -1.90 8.00
C ILE A 157 12.89 -3.25 8.63
N ASP A 158 13.11 -3.25 9.95
CA ASP A 158 13.32 -4.48 10.72
C ASP A 158 12.00 -4.97 11.34
N ILE A 159 11.53 -6.13 10.88
CA ILE A 159 10.29 -6.76 11.37
C ILE A 159 10.36 -7.15 12.85
N ALA A 160 11.57 -7.37 13.39
CA ALA A 160 11.79 -7.71 14.80
C ALA A 160 11.91 -6.47 15.70
N SER A 161 11.97 -5.26 15.12
CA SER A 161 12.03 -4.03 15.89
C SER A 161 10.77 -3.86 16.75
N ALA A 162 10.94 -3.34 17.97
CA ALA A 162 9.82 -2.99 18.86
C ALA A 162 9.22 -1.60 18.55
N ALA A 163 9.69 -0.91 17.50
CA ALA A 163 9.18 0.41 17.15
C ALA A 163 7.69 0.35 16.78
N SER A 164 6.91 1.23 17.42
CA SER A 164 5.51 1.50 17.12
C SER A 164 5.31 2.99 16.91
N ASP A 165 4.54 3.34 15.88
CA ASP A 165 4.09 4.71 15.60
C ASP A 165 2.56 4.75 15.48
N TYR A 166 2.01 5.96 15.32
CA TYR A 166 0.56 6.16 15.15
C TYR A 166 -0.03 5.30 14.02
N TRP A 167 0.71 5.14 12.92
CA TRP A 167 0.27 4.38 11.75
C TRP A 167 0.28 2.86 12.00
N SER A 168 1.17 2.39 12.86
CA SER A 168 1.18 1.00 13.35
C SER A 168 -0.11 0.64 14.09
N TYR A 169 -0.72 1.61 14.80
CA TYR A 169 -2.04 1.44 15.43
C TYR A 169 -3.16 1.38 14.39
N VAL A 170 -3.16 2.30 13.41
CA VAL A 170 -4.21 2.36 12.36
C VAL A 170 -4.24 1.10 11.47
N ILE A 171 -3.08 0.50 11.25
CA ILE A 171 -2.92 -0.70 10.41
C ILE A 171 -3.19 -2.00 11.20
N GLU A 172 -3.43 -1.89 12.52
CA GLU A 172 -3.58 -3.01 13.46
C GLU A 172 -2.30 -3.86 13.55
N SER A 173 -1.53 -3.65 14.63
CA SER A 173 -0.23 -4.28 14.80
C SER A 173 -0.32 -5.79 15.06
N SER A 174 0.64 -6.55 14.55
CA SER A 174 0.73 -7.99 14.77
C SER A 174 0.90 -8.28 16.26
N ASN A 175 0.18 -9.26 16.79
CA ASN A 175 0.31 -9.69 18.18
C ASN A 175 1.54 -10.57 18.46
N PHE A 176 2.48 -10.68 17.50
CA PHE A 176 3.65 -11.55 17.64
C PHE A 176 4.80 -10.83 18.34
N ASP A 177 5.33 -11.45 19.38
CA ASP A 177 6.65 -11.11 19.93
C ASP A 177 7.72 -11.92 19.20
N PHE A 178 8.33 -11.34 18.16
CA PHE A 178 9.33 -12.04 17.34
C PHE A 178 10.62 -12.41 18.08
N SER A 179 10.89 -11.80 19.23
CA SER A 179 12.00 -12.19 20.11
C SER A 179 11.75 -13.55 20.80
N LYS A 180 10.50 -14.03 20.79
CA LYS A 180 10.09 -15.30 21.39
C LYS A 180 9.47 -16.27 20.39
N PHE A 181 8.84 -15.75 19.33
CA PHE A 181 8.15 -16.55 18.35
C PHE A 181 9.09 -17.54 17.64
N LYS A 182 8.68 -18.80 17.59
CA LYS A 182 9.36 -19.85 16.83
C LYS A 182 8.32 -20.71 16.13
N SER A 183 8.44 -20.81 14.81
CA SER A 183 7.58 -21.63 13.97
C SER A 183 7.72 -23.10 14.33
N VAL A 184 6.59 -23.77 14.55
CA VAL A 184 6.55 -25.21 14.85
C VAL A 184 6.83 -26.02 13.58
N ARG A 185 6.37 -25.54 12.41
CA ARG A 185 6.50 -26.29 11.15
C ARG A 185 7.87 -26.16 10.50
N THR A 186 8.57 -25.04 10.75
CA THR A 186 9.85 -24.75 10.08
C THR A 186 11.02 -24.64 11.05
N GLY A 187 10.78 -24.48 12.35
CA GLY A 187 11.80 -24.23 13.35
C GLY A 187 12.44 -22.84 13.29
N ARG A 188 11.97 -21.94 12.40
CA ARG A 188 12.50 -20.57 12.25
C ARG A 188 12.05 -19.67 13.39
N GLY A 189 12.90 -18.71 13.74
CA GLY A 189 12.74 -17.87 14.93
C GLY A 189 13.37 -18.49 16.18
N ALA A 190 13.54 -17.76 17.27
CA ALA A 190 13.25 -16.33 17.42
C ALA A 190 14.16 -15.40 16.59
N LEU A 191 13.66 -14.20 16.29
CA LEU A 191 14.42 -13.15 15.64
C LEU A 191 15.07 -12.27 16.72
N LEU A 192 16.34 -12.55 17.01
CA LEU A 192 17.15 -11.77 17.94
C LEU A 192 17.93 -10.67 17.22
N GLU A 193 18.64 -9.82 17.97
CA GLU A 193 19.50 -8.80 17.38
C GLU A 193 20.50 -9.41 16.37
N GLY A 194 20.55 -8.83 15.17
CA GLY A 194 21.37 -9.32 14.06
C GLY A 194 20.88 -10.63 13.43
N TRP A 195 19.59 -10.97 13.56
CA TRP A 195 19.01 -12.16 12.94
C TRP A 195 19.18 -12.18 11.41
N GLN A 196 19.20 -11.01 10.78
CA GLN A 196 19.31 -10.84 9.33
C GLN A 196 20.57 -11.53 8.76
N ASP A 197 21.67 -11.55 9.52
CA ASP A 197 22.94 -12.16 9.12
C ASP A 197 23.08 -13.64 9.52
N ARG A 198 22.18 -14.13 10.37
CA ARG A 198 22.26 -15.46 10.99
C ARG A 198 21.18 -16.42 10.48
N CYS A 199 20.22 -15.92 9.71
CA CYS A 199 19.12 -16.73 9.18
C CYS A 199 19.38 -17.18 7.74
N ASN A 200 19.04 -18.44 7.46
CA ASN A 200 19.02 -18.99 6.11
C ASN A 200 17.77 -19.88 5.97
N PRO A 201 16.91 -19.68 4.94
CA PRO A 201 17.01 -18.66 3.89
C PRO A 201 16.67 -17.25 4.38
N VAL A 202 17.30 -16.25 3.76
CA VAL A 202 17.01 -14.81 3.90
C VAL A 202 16.80 -14.20 2.51
N MET A 203 15.94 -13.18 2.44
CA MET A 203 15.68 -12.39 1.23
C MET A 203 15.33 -10.96 1.63
N THR A 204 15.48 -10.04 0.69
CA THR A 204 15.13 -8.63 0.88
C THR A 204 14.19 -8.16 -0.22
N ALA A 205 13.14 -7.45 0.18
CA ALA A 205 12.25 -6.73 -0.71
C ALA A 205 12.66 -5.25 -0.77
N TYR A 206 13.30 -4.84 -1.87
CA TYR A 206 13.67 -3.45 -2.10
C TYR A 206 12.47 -2.71 -2.67
N LYS A 207 11.79 -1.90 -1.85
CA LYS A 207 10.60 -1.14 -2.21
C LYS A 207 10.97 0.32 -2.45
N LEU A 208 10.88 0.76 -3.70
CA LEU A 208 11.02 2.16 -4.07
C LEU A 208 9.64 2.80 -4.09
N VAL A 209 9.42 3.77 -3.20
CA VAL A 209 8.17 4.52 -3.12
C VAL A 209 8.41 5.91 -3.69
N THR A 210 7.60 6.29 -4.67
CA THR A 210 7.61 7.61 -5.28
C THR A 210 6.24 8.24 -5.12
N ILE A 211 6.17 9.38 -4.44
CA ILE A 211 4.92 10.11 -4.23
C ILE A 211 5.05 11.49 -4.89
N ASP A 212 4.03 11.86 -5.65
CA ASP A 212 3.83 13.20 -6.20
C ASP A 212 2.46 13.68 -5.73
N ALA A 213 2.44 14.60 -4.77
CA ALA A 213 1.23 15.23 -4.28
C ALA A 213 1.31 16.76 -4.49
N PRO A 214 1.07 17.25 -5.71
CA PRO A 214 1.27 18.64 -6.12
C PRO A 214 0.12 19.55 -5.63
N TYR A 215 -0.23 19.44 -4.35
CA TYR A 215 -1.25 20.23 -3.70
C TYR A 215 -0.65 21.44 -3.00
N TRP A 216 -1.06 22.62 -3.44
CA TRP A 216 -0.64 23.86 -2.80
C TRP A 216 -1.10 23.91 -1.33
N GLY A 217 -0.19 24.28 -0.42
CA GLY A 217 -0.44 24.41 1.02
C GLY A 217 -0.29 23.12 1.85
N PHE A 218 -0.76 21.96 1.36
CA PHE A 218 -0.75 20.71 2.13
C PHE A 218 -0.10 19.50 1.44
N GLY A 219 0.42 19.63 0.22
CA GLY A 219 1.05 18.54 -0.55
C GLY A 219 2.14 17.80 0.23
N TYR A 220 3.12 18.53 0.79
CA TYR A 220 4.17 17.94 1.62
C TYR A 220 3.61 17.17 2.83
N ARG A 221 2.58 17.69 3.52
CA ARG A 221 1.96 16.97 4.66
C ARG A 221 1.27 15.69 4.20
N LEU A 222 0.67 15.70 3.01
CA LEU A 222 0.06 14.52 2.41
C LEU A 222 1.12 13.47 2.02
N GLU A 223 2.22 13.89 1.39
CA GLU A 223 3.36 13.01 1.06
C GLU A 223 3.91 12.33 2.31
N GLN A 224 4.16 13.08 3.38
CA GLN A 224 4.66 12.54 4.64
C GLN A 224 3.67 11.57 5.29
N ALA A 225 2.37 11.89 5.28
CA ALA A 225 1.34 11.00 5.82
C ALA A 225 1.28 9.68 5.04
N LEU A 226 1.37 9.74 3.71
CA LEU A 226 1.34 8.55 2.85
C LEU A 226 2.61 7.72 2.97
N LEU A 227 3.79 8.35 3.02
CA LEU A 227 5.05 7.64 3.27
C LEU A 227 5.00 6.89 4.61
N ALA A 228 4.51 7.54 5.66
CA ALA A 228 4.37 6.93 6.97
C ALA A 228 3.34 5.79 6.98
N GLY A 229 2.22 5.95 6.26
CA GLY A 229 1.23 4.89 6.06
C GLY A 229 1.80 3.67 5.31
N GLU A 230 2.50 3.88 4.20
CA GLU A 230 3.14 2.82 3.42
C GLU A 230 4.22 2.10 4.23
N ARG A 231 5.06 2.85 4.95
CA ARG A 231 6.08 2.30 5.85
C ARG A 231 5.47 1.36 6.88
N ALA A 232 4.41 1.79 7.56
CA ALA A 232 3.71 0.98 8.55
C ALA A 232 3.04 -0.25 7.91
N LEU A 233 2.46 -0.11 6.70
CA LEU A 233 1.89 -1.22 5.95
C LEU A 233 2.95 -2.25 5.56
N PHE A 234 4.13 -1.81 5.12
CA PHE A 234 5.25 -2.71 4.81
C PHE A 234 5.72 -3.45 6.06
N LEU A 235 5.95 -2.74 7.17
CA LEU A 235 6.36 -3.37 8.42
C LEU A 235 5.36 -4.45 8.85
N GLU A 236 4.08 -4.08 8.92
CA GLU A 236 3.04 -4.96 9.45
C GLU A 236 2.75 -6.15 8.52
N SER A 237 2.68 -5.93 7.21
CA SER A 237 2.53 -7.03 6.25
C SER A 237 3.72 -8.01 6.29
N HIS A 238 4.95 -7.55 6.51
CA HIS A 238 6.10 -8.44 6.59
C HIS A 238 6.19 -9.16 7.94
N ARG A 239 5.78 -8.50 9.03
CA ARG A 239 5.55 -9.16 10.33
C ARG A 239 4.54 -10.28 10.20
N ASN A 240 3.40 -10.03 9.57
CA ASN A 240 2.37 -11.04 9.34
C ASN A 240 2.83 -12.17 8.41
N CYS A 241 3.64 -11.86 7.37
CA CYS A 241 4.28 -12.89 6.56
C CYS A 241 5.10 -13.87 7.42
N PHE A 242 5.86 -13.38 8.40
CA PHE A 242 6.66 -14.25 9.26
C PHE A 242 5.83 -14.89 10.40
N GLY A 243 4.96 -14.13 11.06
CA GLY A 243 4.11 -14.60 12.15
C GLY A 243 3.13 -15.68 11.72
N TRP A 244 2.59 -15.60 10.50
CA TRP A 244 1.68 -16.61 9.93
C TRP A 244 2.40 -17.72 9.17
N ILE A 245 3.73 -17.88 9.33
CA ILE A 245 4.50 -18.90 8.61
C ILE A 245 3.93 -20.31 8.79
N ASP A 246 3.46 -20.66 9.97
CA ASP A 246 2.88 -21.99 10.21
C ASP A 246 1.55 -22.20 9.45
N GLU A 247 0.88 -21.13 9.04
CA GLU A 247 -0.36 -21.19 8.28
C GLU A 247 -0.08 -21.41 6.78
N TRP A 248 0.81 -20.60 6.19
CA TRP A 248 1.04 -20.64 4.73
C TRP A 248 2.15 -21.58 4.28
N PHE A 249 3.03 -22.04 5.17
CA PHE A 249 4.17 -22.87 4.77
C PHE A 249 3.67 -24.17 4.10
N GLY A 250 4.29 -24.55 2.99
CA GLY A 250 3.88 -25.73 2.21
C GLY A 250 2.62 -25.57 1.35
N MET A 251 1.94 -24.43 1.37
CA MET A 251 0.90 -24.12 0.37
C MET A 251 1.50 -23.95 -1.03
N THR A 252 0.68 -24.16 -2.06
CA THR A 252 1.05 -23.88 -3.45
C THR A 252 0.41 -22.59 -3.95
N MET A 253 1.02 -21.95 -4.95
CA MET A 253 0.42 -20.78 -5.60
C MET A 253 -0.96 -21.08 -6.20
N GLN A 254 -1.15 -22.29 -6.75
CA GLN A 254 -2.42 -22.74 -7.30
C GLN A 254 -3.52 -22.84 -6.23
N GLN A 255 -3.20 -23.35 -5.03
CA GLN A 255 -4.14 -23.39 -3.91
C GLN A 255 -4.59 -21.99 -3.51
N LEU A 256 -3.65 -21.04 -3.39
CA LEU A 256 -3.97 -19.65 -3.06
C LEU A 256 -4.83 -18.97 -4.13
N GLU A 257 -4.57 -19.27 -5.41
CA GLU A 257 -5.38 -18.74 -6.52
C GLU A 257 -6.82 -19.24 -6.49
N LEU A 258 -7.01 -20.54 -6.22
CA LEU A 258 -8.34 -21.13 -6.09
C LEU A 258 -9.09 -20.52 -4.89
N GLN A 259 -8.43 -20.41 -3.74
CA GLN A 259 -9.01 -19.79 -2.54
C GLN A 259 -9.41 -18.34 -2.80
N HIS A 260 -8.53 -17.54 -3.41
CA HIS A 260 -8.82 -16.15 -3.73
C HIS A 260 -10.00 -16.00 -4.68
N GLY A 261 -10.02 -16.80 -5.76
CA GLY A 261 -11.11 -16.78 -6.73
C GLY A 261 -12.46 -17.17 -6.13
N SER A 262 -12.50 -18.13 -5.20
CA SER A 262 -13.74 -18.50 -4.49
C SER A 262 -14.23 -17.37 -3.59
N THR A 263 -13.35 -16.77 -2.78
CA THR A 263 -13.72 -15.64 -1.91
C THR A 263 -14.24 -14.44 -2.70
N LEU A 264 -13.65 -14.13 -3.86
CA LEU A 264 -14.14 -13.04 -4.71
C LEU A 264 -15.54 -13.33 -5.27
N LYS A 265 -15.81 -14.58 -5.66
CA LYS A 265 -17.14 -14.99 -6.14
C LYS A 265 -18.20 -14.90 -5.05
N GLU A 266 -17.89 -15.35 -3.84
CA GLU A 266 -18.80 -15.26 -2.68
C GLU A 266 -19.19 -13.81 -2.41
N LYS A 267 -18.22 -12.89 -2.34
CA LYS A 267 -18.48 -11.46 -2.13
C LYS A 267 -19.33 -10.84 -3.25
N ASN A 268 -19.07 -11.19 -4.51
CA ASN A 268 -19.86 -10.71 -5.63
C ASN A 268 -21.30 -11.25 -5.61
N CYS A 269 -21.49 -12.49 -5.15
CA CYS A 269 -22.83 -13.04 -4.95
C CYS A 269 -23.58 -12.30 -3.85
N GLU A 270 -22.97 -12.08 -2.68
CA GLU A 270 -23.57 -11.34 -1.56
C GLU A 270 -23.98 -9.91 -1.98
N ALA A 271 -23.10 -9.18 -2.67
CA ALA A 271 -23.40 -7.82 -3.14
C ALA A 271 -24.59 -7.75 -4.11
N ASN A 272 -24.80 -8.79 -4.93
CA ASN A 272 -25.95 -8.85 -5.85
C ASN A 272 -27.28 -9.13 -5.12
N PHE A 273 -27.26 -9.78 -3.96
CA PHE A 273 -28.48 -10.01 -3.16
C PHE A 273 -28.93 -8.77 -2.39
N ASP A 274 -28.00 -7.94 -1.92
CA ASP A 274 -28.31 -6.71 -1.16
C ASP A 274 -28.75 -5.53 -2.07
N GLY A 275 -28.50 -5.61 -3.38
CA GLY A 275 -28.89 -4.60 -4.37
C GLY A 275 -30.32 -4.74 -4.94
N ASP A 276 -31.00 -5.86 -4.65
CA ASP A 276 -32.34 -6.21 -5.18
C ASP A 276 -33.48 -6.04 -4.14
N LEU A 277 -33.21 -5.41 -2.99
CA LEU A 277 -34.17 -5.10 -1.92
C LEU A 277 -34.39 -3.58 -1.77
#